data_AF-A0A2E7J711-F1
#
_entry.id   AF-A0A2E7J711-F1
#
_cell.length_a   1.000
_cell.length_b   1.000
_cell.length_c   1.000
_cell.angle_alpha   90.00
_cell.angle_beta   90.00
_cell.angle_gamma   90.00
#
_symmetry.space_group_name_H-M   'P 1'
#
loop_
_entity.id
_entity.type
_entity.pdbx_description
1 polymer ?
#
loop_
_entity_poly.entity_id
_entity_poly.type
_entity_poly.pdbx_seq_one_letter_code
_entity_poly.pdbx_strand_id
1 'polypeptide(L)'
;MEEDTLNLVTDLLATYLAEGHRCPEYELIRWLQKPEQGIFREDALSDSMTLFRANFIVMHALYRLRDRWFKDGRGYLEISALDIGLAPINDTPQNELPGQHDPLAEYYLDLNNLNTDKEGVEALLNDFWQRMVIPEHYDDDLTTLELTPPVNRQSLRQQYRRLANQHHPDKGGDPETFRRVSSAYQRLKYRHA
;
A
#
# COMPACT_ATOMS: atom_id res chain seq x y z
N MET A 1 11.24 -1.65 8.26
CA MET A 1 11.23 -2.05 6.82
C MET A 1 9.79 -2.23 6.33
N GLU A 2 8.84 -2.38 7.23
CA GLU A 2 7.40 -2.45 7.04
C GLU A 2 6.85 -1.12 6.53
N GLU A 3 7.39 0.01 6.99
CA GLU A 3 7.01 1.35 6.54
C GLU A 3 7.21 1.55 5.03
N ASP A 4 8.24 0.94 4.42
CA ASP A 4 8.43 1.00 2.96
C ASP A 4 7.34 0.19 2.21
N THR A 5 6.88 -0.93 2.77
CA THR A 5 5.77 -1.73 2.20
C THR A 5 4.43 -1.03 2.42
N LEU A 6 4.20 -0.44 3.59
CA LEU A 6 3.01 0.38 3.85
C LEU A 6 2.94 1.59 2.93
N ASN A 7 4.05 2.33 2.80
CA ASN A 7 4.17 3.44 1.85
C ASN A 7 3.89 2.95 0.43
N LEU A 8 4.40 1.77 0.07
CA LEU A 8 4.11 1.21 -1.22
C LEU A 8 2.62 0.92 -1.44
N VAL A 9 1.96 0.25 -0.48
CA VAL A 9 0.50 0.00 -0.58
C VAL A 9 -0.24 1.33 -0.72
N THR A 10 0.12 2.32 0.09
CA THR A 10 -0.44 3.68 -0.01
C THR A 10 -0.25 4.28 -1.42
N ASP A 11 0.93 4.16 -2.01
CA ASP A 11 1.22 4.73 -3.33
C ASP A 11 0.54 3.96 -4.48
N LEU A 12 0.39 2.64 -4.35
CA LEU A 12 -0.38 1.83 -5.30
C LEU A 12 -1.87 2.19 -5.26
N LEU A 13 -2.44 2.32 -4.07
CA LEU A 13 -3.81 2.79 -3.90
C LEU A 13 -3.98 4.22 -4.42
N ALA A 14 -2.99 5.10 -4.17
CA ALA A 14 -2.98 6.46 -4.72
C ALA A 14 -3.03 6.43 -6.24
N THR A 15 -2.25 5.54 -6.87
CA THR A 15 -2.25 5.34 -8.32
C THR A 15 -3.65 4.95 -8.81
N TYR A 16 -4.21 3.90 -8.22
CA TYR A 16 -5.50 3.34 -8.63
C TYR A 16 -6.64 4.35 -8.51
N LEU A 17 -6.68 5.08 -7.40
CA LEU A 17 -7.74 6.05 -7.10
C LEU A 17 -7.54 7.38 -7.84
N ALA A 18 -6.29 7.75 -8.16
CA ALA A 18 -5.97 8.95 -8.95
C ALA A 18 -6.44 8.86 -10.40
N GLU A 19 -6.55 7.64 -10.95
CA GLU A 19 -7.12 7.38 -12.28
C GLU A 19 -8.64 7.61 -12.33
N GLY A 20 -9.27 7.99 -11.20
CA GLY A 20 -10.70 8.26 -11.08
C GLY A 20 -11.55 7.05 -10.72
N HIS A 21 -10.91 5.92 -10.40
CA HIS A 21 -11.63 4.74 -9.93
C HIS A 21 -12.28 4.99 -8.58
N ARG A 22 -13.52 4.53 -8.46
CA ARG A 22 -14.29 4.48 -7.22
C ARG A 22 -14.79 3.07 -7.01
N CYS A 23 -14.51 2.48 -5.86
CA CYS A 23 -14.87 1.08 -5.62
C CYS A 23 -15.01 0.76 -4.13
N PRO A 24 -15.71 -0.32 -3.77
CA PRO A 24 -15.72 -0.84 -2.42
C PRO A 24 -14.33 -1.38 -2.01
N GLU A 25 -14.09 -1.46 -0.71
CA GLU A 25 -12.83 -1.90 -0.11
C GLU A 25 -12.35 -3.28 -0.61
N TYR A 26 -13.28 -4.24 -0.75
CA TYR A 26 -12.93 -5.59 -1.19
C TYR A 26 -12.32 -5.61 -2.60
N GLU A 27 -12.65 -4.64 -3.46
CA GLU A 27 -12.08 -4.55 -4.81
C GLU A 27 -10.64 -4.05 -4.76
N LEU A 28 -10.29 -3.14 -3.84
CA LEU A 28 -8.92 -2.72 -3.63
C LEU A 28 -8.06 -3.88 -3.16
N ILE A 29 -8.57 -4.69 -2.23
CA ILE A 29 -7.88 -5.90 -1.79
C ILE A 29 -7.69 -6.87 -2.96
N ARG A 30 -8.74 -7.17 -3.73
CA ARG A 30 -8.64 -8.05 -4.91
C ARG A 30 -7.69 -7.51 -5.96
N TRP A 31 -7.66 -6.20 -6.16
CA TRP A 31 -6.73 -5.55 -7.07
C TRP A 31 -5.28 -5.69 -6.58
N LEU A 32 -5.03 -5.58 -5.27
CA LEU A 32 -3.72 -5.84 -4.68
C LEU A 32 -3.31 -7.32 -4.72
N GLN A 33 -4.28 -8.25 -4.84
CA GLN A 33 -4.03 -9.70 -5.02
C GLN A 33 -3.62 -10.10 -6.43
N LYS A 34 -3.92 -9.27 -7.43
CA LYS A 34 -3.63 -9.60 -8.82
C LYS A 34 -2.11 -9.75 -9.04
N PRO A 35 -1.66 -10.67 -9.92
CA PRO A 35 -0.25 -10.95 -10.15
C PRO A 35 0.56 -9.72 -10.56
N GLU A 36 -0.06 -8.76 -11.25
CA GLU A 36 0.60 -7.55 -11.72
C GLU A 36 1.00 -6.63 -10.56
N GLN A 37 0.23 -6.61 -9.48
CA GLN A 37 0.49 -5.85 -8.25
C GLN A 37 1.35 -6.69 -7.31
N GLY A 38 1.06 -7.99 -7.17
CA GLY A 38 1.87 -8.94 -6.40
C GLY A 38 2.07 -8.54 -4.94
N ILE A 39 1.14 -7.77 -4.36
CA ILE A 39 1.21 -7.28 -2.97
C ILE A 39 0.55 -8.27 -2.01
N PHE A 40 -0.61 -8.79 -2.39
CA PHE A 40 -1.31 -9.83 -1.65
C PHE A 40 -1.30 -11.14 -2.44
N ARG A 41 -1.20 -12.27 -1.75
CA ARG A 41 -1.40 -13.58 -2.37
C ARG A 41 -2.88 -13.88 -2.59
N GLU A 42 -3.16 -14.87 -3.44
CA GLU A 42 -4.52 -15.39 -3.61
C GLU A 42 -5.15 -15.87 -2.30
N ASP A 43 -4.34 -16.40 -1.37
CA ASP A 43 -4.79 -16.89 -0.06
C ASP A 43 -4.89 -15.80 1.02
N ALA A 44 -4.62 -14.53 0.69
CA ALA A 44 -4.74 -13.39 1.61
C ALA A 44 -6.12 -13.23 2.27
N LEU A 45 -7.16 -13.79 1.65
CA LEU A 45 -8.54 -13.73 2.12
C LEU A 45 -9.08 -15.10 2.54
N SER A 46 -8.18 -16.08 2.72
CA SER A 46 -8.57 -17.48 2.95
C SER A 46 -8.95 -17.78 4.40
N ASP A 47 -8.41 -17.03 5.37
CA ASP A 47 -8.73 -17.18 6.80
C ASP A 47 -9.08 -15.83 7.45
N SER A 48 -9.79 -15.88 8.57
CA SER A 48 -10.30 -14.68 9.24
C SER A 48 -9.20 -13.74 9.73
N MET A 49 -8.03 -14.27 10.08
CA MET A 49 -6.91 -13.48 10.58
C MET A 49 -6.19 -12.78 9.43
N THR A 50 -5.93 -13.48 8.32
CA THR A 50 -5.33 -12.85 7.11
C THR A 50 -6.26 -11.83 6.49
N LEU A 51 -7.56 -12.10 6.44
CA LEU A 51 -8.58 -11.15 5.99
C LEU A 51 -8.59 -9.89 6.85
N PHE A 52 -8.64 -10.03 8.19
CA PHE A 52 -8.61 -8.89 9.10
C PHE A 52 -7.33 -8.05 8.91
N ARG A 53 -6.18 -8.70 8.79
CA ARG A 53 -4.90 -8.01 8.57
C ARG A 53 -4.86 -7.30 7.22
N ALA A 54 -5.31 -7.94 6.14
CA ALA A 54 -5.37 -7.32 4.82
C ALA A 54 -6.29 -6.09 4.81
N ASN A 55 -7.48 -6.22 5.38
CA ASN A 55 -8.42 -5.11 5.59
C ASN A 55 -7.77 -3.96 6.38
N PHE A 56 -7.17 -4.28 7.54
CA PHE A 56 -6.54 -3.26 8.38
C PHE A 56 -5.45 -2.49 7.63
N ILE A 57 -4.62 -3.18 6.85
CA ILE A 57 -3.54 -2.54 6.09
C ILE A 57 -4.08 -1.66 4.97
N VAL A 58 -5.10 -2.12 4.23
CA VAL A 58 -5.74 -1.30 3.20
C VAL A 58 -6.36 -0.06 3.83
N MET A 59 -7.12 -0.21 4.92
CA MET A 59 -7.72 0.92 5.62
C MET A 59 -6.66 1.89 6.15
N HIS A 60 -5.62 1.39 6.84
CA HIS A 60 -4.48 2.21 7.29
C HIS A 60 -3.86 3.01 6.13
N ALA A 61 -3.63 2.35 4.99
CA ALA A 61 -3.06 3.00 3.81
C ALA A 61 -4.00 4.06 3.22
N LEU A 62 -5.31 3.82 3.19
CA LEU A 62 -6.32 4.78 2.73
C LEU A 62 -6.41 6.00 3.65
N TYR A 63 -6.43 5.82 4.98
CA TYR A 63 -6.46 6.94 5.92
C TYR A 63 -5.19 7.80 5.81
N ARG A 64 -4.01 7.18 5.65
CA ARG A 64 -2.77 7.92 5.35
C ARG A 64 -2.84 8.68 4.02
N LEU A 65 -3.44 8.07 3.00
CA LEU A 65 -3.62 8.69 1.69
C LEU A 65 -4.59 9.88 1.76
N ARG A 66 -5.69 9.76 2.50
CA ARG A 66 -6.66 10.84 2.73
C ARG A 66 -5.99 12.05 3.34
N ASP A 67 -5.20 11.86 4.39
CA ASP A 67 -4.44 12.94 5.04
C ASP A 67 -3.43 13.58 4.08
N ARG A 68 -2.75 12.78 3.26
CA ARG A 68 -1.78 13.26 2.26
C ARG A 68 -2.47 14.13 1.21
N TRP A 69 -3.50 13.61 0.56
CA TRP A 69 -4.21 14.31 -0.52
C TRP A 69 -4.96 15.54 -0.04
N PHE A 70 -5.47 15.52 1.20
CA PHE A 70 -6.08 16.70 1.81
C PHE A 70 -5.04 17.79 2.05
N LYS A 71 -3.87 17.45 2.63
CA LYS A 71 -2.76 18.40 2.87
C LYS A 71 -2.20 18.97 1.57
N ASP A 72 -2.13 18.16 0.52
CA ASP A 72 -1.63 18.57 -0.80
C ASP A 72 -2.69 19.36 -1.62
N GLY A 73 -3.91 19.53 -1.10
CA GLY A 73 -4.99 20.25 -1.77
C GLY A 73 -5.57 19.53 -2.99
N ARG A 74 -5.32 18.23 -3.13
CA ARG A 74 -5.73 17.42 -4.29
C ARG A 74 -7.21 17.07 -4.27
N GLY A 75 -7.78 16.91 -3.08
CA GLY A 75 -9.14 16.40 -2.90
C GLY A 75 -9.31 15.81 -1.51
N TYR A 76 -10.53 15.37 -1.22
CA TYR A 76 -10.84 14.54 -0.07
C TYR A 76 -11.03 13.10 -0.53
N LEU A 77 -10.35 12.15 0.11
CA LEU A 77 -10.56 10.74 -0.16
C LEU A 77 -11.75 10.24 0.68
N GLU A 78 -12.85 9.93 0.00
CA GLU A 78 -14.00 9.25 0.59
C GLU A 78 -13.60 7.82 0.96
N ILE A 79 -13.87 7.41 2.21
CA ILE A 79 -13.59 6.05 2.69
C ILE A 79 -14.87 5.50 3.31
N SER A 80 -15.67 4.80 2.49
CA SER A 80 -16.85 4.08 2.94
C SER A 80 -16.78 2.61 2.54
N ALA A 81 -17.61 1.76 3.16
CA ALA A 81 -17.63 0.33 2.84
C ALA A 81 -18.04 0.03 1.38
N LEU A 82 -18.79 0.93 0.74
CA LEU A 82 -19.36 0.72 -0.60
C LEU A 82 -18.69 1.57 -1.68
N ASP A 83 -18.07 2.68 -1.29
CA ASP A 83 -17.53 3.67 -2.20
C ASP A 83 -16.28 4.33 -1.59
N ILE A 84 -15.13 4.00 -2.16
CA ILE A 84 -13.82 4.58 -1.84
C ILE A 84 -13.32 5.29 -3.09
N GLY A 85 -13.04 6.58 -2.97
CA GLY A 85 -12.68 7.37 -4.15
C GLY A 85 -12.37 8.83 -3.86
N LEU A 86 -11.57 9.44 -4.73
CA LEU A 86 -11.24 10.87 -4.64
C LEU A 86 -12.48 11.73 -4.96
N ALA A 87 -12.80 12.65 -4.06
CA ALA A 87 -13.84 13.65 -4.21
C ALA A 87 -13.25 15.08 -4.16
N PRO A 88 -13.89 16.07 -4.81
CA PRO A 88 -13.50 17.47 -4.66
C PRO A 88 -13.68 17.95 -3.21
N ILE A 89 -12.78 18.80 -2.73
CA ILE A 89 -12.83 19.35 -1.35
C ILE A 89 -14.15 20.08 -1.06
N ASN A 90 -14.76 20.69 -2.08
CA ASN A 90 -15.98 21.49 -1.92
C ASN A 90 -17.25 20.63 -1.73
N ASP A 91 -17.20 19.36 -2.12
CA ASP A 91 -18.32 18.42 -2.00
C ASP A 91 -18.25 17.60 -0.70
N THR A 92 -17.21 17.80 0.11
CA THR A 92 -17.01 17.07 1.36
C THR A 92 -17.93 17.60 2.46
N PRO A 93 -18.73 16.75 3.12
CA PRO A 93 -19.46 17.12 4.32
C PRO A 93 -18.51 17.69 5.38
N GLN A 94 -18.86 18.82 6.00
CA GLN A 94 -18.01 19.46 7.01
C GLN A 94 -17.60 18.53 8.17
N ASN A 95 -18.41 17.50 8.45
CA ASN A 95 -18.15 16.51 9.51
C ASN A 95 -17.11 15.43 9.14
N GLU A 96 -16.71 15.35 7.88
CA GLU A 96 -15.78 14.35 7.36
C GLU A 96 -14.39 14.95 7.08
N LEU A 97 -14.21 16.24 7.33
CA LEU A 97 -12.93 16.92 7.13
C LEU A 97 -11.86 16.43 8.16
N PRO A 98 -10.61 16.20 7.73
CA PRO A 98 -9.51 15.83 8.62
C PRO A 98 -9.34 16.87 9.73
N GLY A 99 -9.53 16.44 10.98
CA GLY A 99 -9.45 17.31 12.17
C GLY A 99 -10.76 17.42 12.98
N GLN A 100 -11.88 16.94 12.46
CA GLN A 100 -13.02 16.55 13.30
C GLN A 100 -12.82 15.13 13.82
N HIS A 101 -13.33 14.84 15.02
CA HIS A 101 -13.10 13.58 15.73
C HIS A 101 -13.61 12.39 14.88
N ASP A 102 -12.70 11.70 14.20
CA ASP A 102 -12.94 10.55 13.33
C ASP A 102 -12.40 9.29 14.03
N PRO A 103 -13.26 8.56 14.78
CA PRO A 103 -12.83 7.39 15.56
C PRO A 103 -12.27 6.27 14.68
N LEU A 104 -12.68 6.18 13.41
CA LEU A 104 -12.17 5.17 12.49
C LEU A 104 -10.76 5.54 12.04
N ALA A 105 -10.51 6.82 11.73
CA ALA A 105 -9.15 7.27 11.43
C ALA A 105 -8.21 7.07 12.62
N GLU A 106 -8.65 7.42 13.84
CA GLU A 106 -7.87 7.16 15.06
C GLU A 106 -7.57 5.66 15.23
N TYR A 107 -8.55 4.80 14.95
CA TYR A 107 -8.37 3.35 15.03
C TYR A 107 -7.38 2.81 13.98
N TYR A 108 -7.57 3.14 12.70
CA TYR A 108 -6.76 2.57 11.64
C TYR A 108 -5.37 3.20 11.51
N LEU A 109 -5.17 4.45 11.95
CA LEU A 109 -3.85 5.08 11.94
C LEU A 109 -2.95 4.59 13.08
N ASP A 110 -3.52 4.03 14.16
CA ASP A 110 -2.76 3.39 15.22
C ASP A 110 -2.52 1.90 14.92
N LEU A 111 -1.31 1.57 14.47
CA LEU A 111 -0.89 0.19 14.19
C LEU A 111 -0.99 -0.74 15.41
N ASN A 112 -1.04 -0.22 16.64
CA ASN A 112 -1.28 -1.05 17.83
C ASN A 112 -2.67 -1.69 17.82
N ASN A 113 -3.62 -1.16 17.05
CA ASN A 113 -4.94 -1.77 16.92
C ASN A 113 -4.93 -3.07 16.09
N LEU A 114 -3.81 -3.40 15.44
CA LEU A 114 -3.55 -4.71 14.83
C LEU A 114 -3.20 -5.80 15.87
N ASN A 115 -3.27 -5.48 17.17
CA ASN A 115 -2.73 -6.27 18.28
C ASN A 115 -3.00 -7.78 18.24
N THR A 116 -1.90 -8.53 18.24
CA THR A 116 -1.70 -9.67 19.16
C THR A 116 -0.44 -9.31 19.98
N ASP A 117 -0.63 -8.93 21.25
CA ASP A 117 0.32 -8.50 22.30
C ASP A 117 1.43 -7.46 21.93
N LYS A 118 1.68 -6.50 22.83
CA LYS A 118 2.39 -5.21 22.59
C LYS A 118 3.88 -5.24 22.19
N GLU A 119 4.44 -6.39 21.86
CA GLU A 119 5.76 -6.52 21.22
C GLU A 119 5.69 -7.34 19.91
N GLY A 120 4.50 -7.85 19.58
CA GLY A 120 4.25 -8.76 18.47
C GLY A 120 3.79 -8.09 17.18
N VAL A 121 3.39 -6.82 17.17
CA VAL A 121 2.84 -6.16 15.95
C VAL A 121 3.87 -6.10 14.83
N GLU A 122 5.12 -5.73 15.12
CA GLU A 122 6.18 -5.70 14.11
C GLU A 122 6.50 -7.10 13.58
N ALA A 123 6.65 -8.08 14.48
CA ALA A 123 6.89 -9.47 14.12
C ALA A 123 5.73 -10.07 13.31
N LEU A 124 4.50 -9.72 13.68
CA LEU A 124 3.26 -10.13 13.02
C LEU A 124 3.14 -9.51 11.63
N LEU A 125 3.45 -8.22 11.47
CA LEU A 125 3.48 -7.57 10.17
C LEU A 125 4.57 -8.17 9.29
N ASN A 126 5.76 -8.41 9.83
CA ASN A 126 6.85 -9.04 9.09
C ASN A 126 6.50 -10.47 8.66
N ASP A 127 5.97 -11.31 9.56
CA ASP A 127 5.46 -12.66 9.24
C ASP A 127 4.34 -12.58 8.20
N PHE A 128 3.39 -11.67 8.37
CA PHE A 128 2.30 -11.47 7.43
C PHE A 128 2.85 -11.14 6.04
N TRP A 129 3.75 -10.17 5.92
CA TRP A 129 4.30 -9.81 4.62
C TRP A 129 5.15 -10.91 3.99
N GLN A 130 5.94 -11.62 4.79
CA GLN A 130 6.69 -12.80 4.32
C GLN A 130 5.76 -13.88 3.79
N ARG A 131 4.63 -14.09 4.46
CA ARG A 131 3.61 -15.04 4.01
C ARG A 131 2.88 -14.55 2.77
N MET A 132 2.71 -13.24 2.58
CA MET A 132 1.81 -12.61 1.60
C MET A 132 2.44 -12.22 0.26
N VAL A 133 3.76 -12.30 0.09
CA VAL A 133 4.45 -11.90 -1.16
C VAL A 133 5.14 -13.10 -1.80
N ILE A 134 4.80 -13.40 -3.07
CA ILE A 134 5.32 -14.56 -3.84
C ILE A 134 6.69 -14.25 -4.45
N PRO A 135 7.72 -15.11 -4.27
CA PRO A 135 9.00 -14.97 -4.95
C PRO A 135 9.12 -15.96 -6.13
N GLU A 136 8.52 -15.67 -7.29
CA GLU A 136 8.67 -16.52 -8.49
C GLU A 136 9.49 -15.90 -9.65
N HIS A 137 9.93 -14.63 -9.56
CA HIS A 137 10.53 -13.91 -10.70
C HIS A 137 11.86 -13.17 -10.39
N TYR A 138 12.81 -13.83 -9.72
CA TYR A 138 14.04 -13.20 -9.24
C TYR A 138 14.83 -12.42 -10.32
N ASP A 139 15.07 -13.04 -11.48
CA ASP A 139 15.88 -12.41 -12.55
C ASP A 139 15.11 -11.29 -13.28
N ASP A 140 13.79 -11.46 -13.47
CA ASP A 140 12.92 -10.44 -14.06
C ASP A 140 12.78 -9.22 -13.13
N ASP A 141 12.74 -9.46 -11.81
CA ASP A 141 12.64 -8.42 -10.79
C ASP A 141 13.92 -7.59 -10.69
N LEU A 142 15.08 -8.25 -10.79
CA LEU A 142 16.37 -7.55 -10.85
C LEU A 142 16.44 -6.66 -12.08
N THR A 143 15.99 -7.16 -13.23
CA THR A 143 15.94 -6.39 -14.47
C THR A 143 14.99 -5.20 -14.33
N THR A 144 13.82 -5.40 -13.73
CA THR A 144 12.81 -4.35 -13.50
C THR A 144 13.32 -3.24 -12.58
N LEU A 145 14.19 -3.57 -11.61
CA LEU A 145 14.84 -2.58 -10.75
C LEU A 145 16.15 -2.01 -11.33
N GLU A 146 16.53 -2.42 -12.53
CA GLU A 146 17.81 -2.04 -13.15
C GLU A 146 19.02 -2.41 -12.26
N LEU A 147 18.95 -3.57 -11.59
CA LEU A 147 19.96 -4.07 -10.67
C LEU A 147 20.70 -5.28 -11.24
N THR A 148 22.01 -5.36 -10.95
CA THR A 148 22.85 -6.50 -11.33
C THR A 148 23.47 -7.12 -10.07
N PRO A 149 23.52 -8.46 -9.95
CA PRO A 149 24.19 -9.11 -8.83
C PRO A 149 25.68 -8.73 -8.73
N PRO A 150 26.26 -8.60 -7.51
CA PRO A 150 25.64 -8.84 -6.21
C PRO A 150 24.79 -7.65 -5.72
N VAL A 151 23.53 -7.92 -5.37
CA VAL A 151 22.61 -6.93 -4.82
C VAL A 151 22.53 -7.11 -3.30
N ASN A 152 22.74 -6.02 -2.55
CA ASN A 152 22.52 -6.00 -1.12
C ASN A 152 21.23 -5.22 -0.78
N ARG A 153 20.71 -5.40 0.44
CA ARG A 153 19.46 -4.75 0.88
C ARG A 153 19.49 -3.22 0.75
N GLN A 154 20.65 -2.60 0.98
CA GLN A 154 20.81 -1.15 0.90
C GLN A 154 20.72 -0.66 -0.55
N SER A 155 21.42 -1.31 -1.49
CA SER A 155 21.37 -0.98 -2.92
C SER A 155 19.98 -1.24 -3.50
N LEU A 156 19.34 -2.33 -3.11
CA LEU A 156 17.96 -2.66 -3.48
C LEU A 156 16.99 -1.55 -3.06
N ARG A 157 17.07 -1.12 -1.79
CA ARG A 157 16.21 -0.07 -1.24
C ARG A 157 16.48 1.30 -1.87
N GLN A 158 17.74 1.65 -2.09
CA GLN A 158 18.11 2.93 -2.70
C GLN A 158 17.59 3.02 -4.13
N GLN A 159 17.76 1.95 -4.90
CA GLN A 159 17.33 1.90 -6.29
C GLN A 159 15.81 1.91 -6.43
N TYR A 160 15.11 1.13 -5.59
CA TYR A 160 13.66 1.22 -5.49
C TYR A 160 13.20 2.65 -5.19
N ARG A 161 13.76 3.32 -4.16
CA ARG A 161 13.38 4.70 -3.84
C ARG A 161 13.61 5.66 -4.99
N ARG A 162 14.66 5.46 -5.79
CA ARG A 162 14.95 6.29 -6.98
C ARG A 162 13.85 6.10 -8.04
N LEU A 163 13.60 4.87 -8.43
CA LEU A 163 12.63 4.52 -9.48
C LEU A 163 11.20 4.83 -9.05
N ALA A 164 10.84 4.51 -7.80
CA ALA A 164 9.55 4.83 -7.21
C ALA A 164 9.30 6.35 -7.20
N ASN A 165 10.29 7.18 -6.85
CA ASN A 165 10.14 8.64 -6.90
C ASN A 165 10.02 9.18 -8.33
N GLN A 166 10.73 8.58 -9.29
CA GLN A 166 10.73 9.00 -10.69
C GLN A 166 9.40 8.69 -11.37
N HIS A 167 8.85 7.50 -11.11
CA HIS A 167 7.62 7.02 -11.72
C HIS A 167 6.39 7.27 -10.85
N HIS A 168 6.53 7.96 -9.72
CA HIS A 168 5.43 8.19 -8.80
C HIS A 168 4.26 8.91 -9.48
N PRO A 169 3.03 8.40 -9.39
CA PRO A 169 1.85 9.00 -10.03
C PRO A 169 1.60 10.44 -9.54
N ASP A 170 1.78 10.69 -8.24
CA ASP A 170 1.58 12.04 -7.66
C ASP A 170 2.62 13.06 -8.14
N LYS A 171 3.69 12.62 -8.81
CA LYS A 171 4.72 13.48 -9.40
C LYS A 171 4.63 13.52 -10.93
N GLY A 172 3.53 13.03 -11.51
CA GLY A 172 3.32 12.96 -12.96
C GLY A 172 4.07 11.82 -13.63
N GLY A 173 4.56 10.84 -12.86
CA GLY A 173 5.19 9.62 -13.38
C GLY A 173 4.16 8.61 -13.89
N ASP A 174 4.63 7.56 -14.56
CA ASP A 174 3.79 6.50 -15.13
C ASP A 174 3.30 5.50 -14.05
N PRO A 175 1.98 5.44 -13.81
CA PRO A 175 1.31 4.43 -12.97
C PRO A 175 1.78 3.00 -13.20
N GLU A 176 1.91 2.59 -14.46
CA GLU A 176 2.18 1.19 -14.78
C GLU A 176 3.62 0.81 -14.46
N THR A 177 4.57 1.67 -14.82
CA THR A 177 5.98 1.51 -14.45
C THR A 177 6.16 1.54 -12.94
N PHE A 178 5.47 2.43 -12.22
CA PHE A 178 5.51 2.47 -10.76
C PHE A 178 5.06 1.14 -10.15
N ARG A 179 3.96 0.58 -10.63
CA ARG A 179 3.46 -0.74 -10.18
C ARG A 179 4.52 -1.83 -10.39
N ARG A 180 5.10 -1.92 -11.60
CA ARG A 180 6.11 -2.95 -11.92
C ARG A 180 7.35 -2.86 -11.02
N VAL A 181 7.91 -1.66 -10.88
CA VAL A 181 9.07 -1.38 -10.01
C VAL A 181 8.79 -1.78 -8.56
N SER A 182 7.60 -1.45 -8.10
CA SER A 182 7.15 -1.70 -6.74
C SER A 182 7.00 -3.18 -6.42
N SER A 183 6.34 -3.92 -7.30
CA SER A 183 6.16 -5.36 -7.17
C SER A 183 7.52 -6.09 -7.19
N ALA A 184 8.42 -5.69 -8.10
CA ALA A 184 9.77 -6.25 -8.17
C ALA A 184 10.59 -6.02 -6.89
N TYR A 185 10.50 -4.81 -6.30
CA TYR A 185 11.15 -4.51 -5.03
C TYR A 185 10.63 -5.38 -3.89
N GLN A 186 9.31 -5.56 -3.75
CA GLN A 186 8.75 -6.39 -2.69
C GLN A 186 9.21 -7.83 -2.82
N ARG A 187 9.14 -8.42 -4.02
CA ARG A 187 9.57 -9.81 -4.25
C ARG A 187 11.04 -10.05 -3.91
N LEU A 188 11.94 -9.15 -4.32
CA LEU A 188 13.37 -9.26 -4.03
C LEU A 188 13.68 -9.02 -2.54
N LYS A 189 12.93 -8.15 -1.88
CA LYS A 189 13.13 -7.81 -0.46
C LYS A 189 12.94 -9.01 0.46
N TYR A 190 11.94 -9.87 0.22
CA TYR A 190 11.69 -11.04 1.07
C TYR A 190 12.66 -12.21 0.83
N ARG A 191 13.40 -12.22 -0.29
CA ARG A 191 14.42 -13.25 -0.57
C ARG A 191 15.77 -13.00 0.11
N HIS A 192 16.11 -11.74 0.39
CA HIS A 192 17.38 -11.36 1.01
C HIS A 192 17.28 -11.16 2.54
N ALA A 193 16.38 -11.86 3.23
CA ALA A 193 16.19 -11.80 4.68
C ALA A 193 16.96 -12.86 5.45
#